data_AF-A0A3M0TAI7-F1
#
_entry.id   AF-A0A3M0TAI7-F1
#
_cell.length_a   1.000
_cell.length_b   1.000
_cell.length_c   1.000
_cell.angle_alpha   90.00
_cell.angle_beta   90.00
_cell.angle_gamma   90.00
#
_symmetry.space_group_name_H-M   'P 1'
#
loop_
_entity.id
_entity.type
_entity.pdbx_description
1 polymer ?
#
loop_
_entity_poly.entity_id
_entity_poly.type
_entity_poly.pdbx_seq_one_letter_code
_entity_poly.pdbx_strand_id
1 'polypeptide(L)'
;MINEICKIFGRGYEKKGDALIVDNYTLSPGDYVKFTLEDSGDKVEIFSVDKKTDRSQDDYRKFAEMDCISGLISMNKPVDPAKVIHSNNMYTFYVKKENLDPSKGKLNVEVIDKYYDILKNPEGKYKNKKKSVELYLKFEKEQGKPDGELIDKIRDWIKQNIYKIASRKSLDKTYLKLFYNTDSKNYERESQRYIIPNIYNSTDYNVKIGDKVYGLPDFNMGLNSKKPYLENKTRKSKLPVLVDSSTISMEKKLFDYFMNYAQEKKNYIYADSDIYAVDYKENKKDDFKGYFLRINKGKEVEIADYDTITEYRYKLKKAIEILPIINEGAGKDFELSLGVLNNIGEVKSRISEVFFNKYLENNFFTEAKSINLNDAKVKECLLKYRYGLYTWFYKGEDFLAGTFWNSMTLYLLCNSINQGNINKAVNQFNLRHAVLYYFNNEKGGKSMDAVVKSVRKSIDEKINIKEDPEYKVEAENDEEYYFCIGQLLKYFYSLNKSGNKSYSFINPFLNAKSSEFIKEKLRKLFIKYDYAIQSSFRFNNMYYMVSSYNTEGNVDQDIIIAGFLCPNLIYKKSEKESQNEEAN
;
A
#
# COMPACT_ATOMS: atom_id res chain seq x y z
N MET A 1 12.13 -18.34 5.14
CA MET A 1 10.81 -17.72 5.35
C MET A 1 9.71 -18.45 4.58
N ILE A 2 9.71 -18.50 3.24
CA ILE A 2 8.64 -19.16 2.46
C ILE A 2 8.39 -20.61 2.90
N ASN A 3 9.43 -21.42 3.08
CA ASN A 3 9.26 -22.81 3.55
C ASN A 3 8.61 -22.88 4.94
N GLU A 4 8.87 -21.92 5.83
CA GLU A 4 8.24 -21.85 7.15
C GLU A 4 6.76 -21.45 7.03
N ILE A 5 6.44 -20.46 6.20
CA ILE A 5 5.04 -20.09 5.89
C ILE A 5 4.31 -21.24 5.19
N CYS A 6 5.00 -22.03 4.37
CA CYS A 6 4.46 -23.22 3.72
C CYS A 6 4.10 -24.30 4.74
N LYS A 7 4.89 -24.47 5.82
CA LYS A 7 4.50 -25.35 6.94
C LYS A 7 3.27 -24.82 7.69
N ILE A 8 3.16 -23.50 7.89
CA ILE A 8 1.98 -22.87 8.50
C ILE A 8 0.74 -23.17 7.65
N PHE A 9 0.82 -22.89 6.35
CA PHE A 9 -0.23 -23.20 5.38
C PHE A 9 -0.58 -24.69 5.35
N GLY A 10 0.43 -25.57 5.36
CA GLY A 10 0.27 -27.02 5.33
C GLY A 10 -0.64 -27.53 6.45
N ARG A 11 -0.50 -27.01 7.69
CA ARG A 11 -1.38 -27.36 8.82
C ARG A 11 -2.85 -26.98 8.58
N GLY A 12 -3.10 -25.85 7.93
CA GLY A 12 -4.45 -25.45 7.53
C GLY A 12 -4.99 -26.30 6.37
N TYR A 13 -4.11 -26.60 5.41
CA TYR A 13 -4.42 -27.42 4.25
C TYR A 13 -4.75 -28.87 4.62
N GLU A 14 -4.08 -29.47 5.60
CA GLU A 14 -4.40 -30.82 6.13
C GLU A 14 -5.84 -30.92 6.64
N LYS A 15 -6.42 -29.83 7.15
CA LYS A 15 -7.79 -29.80 7.70
C LYS A 15 -8.85 -29.53 6.63
N LYS A 16 -8.54 -28.68 5.65
CA LYS A 16 -9.53 -28.13 4.69
C LYS A 16 -9.34 -28.62 3.26
N GLY A 17 -8.20 -29.24 2.94
CA GLY A 17 -7.84 -29.63 1.58
C GLY A 17 -7.87 -28.44 0.62
N ASP A 18 -8.25 -28.72 -0.63
CA ASP A 18 -8.29 -27.71 -1.70
C ASP A 18 -9.35 -26.62 -1.50
N ALA A 19 -10.35 -26.84 -0.64
CA ALA A 19 -11.32 -25.80 -0.28
C ALA A 19 -10.63 -24.53 0.27
N LEU A 20 -9.46 -24.69 0.94
CA LEU A 20 -8.68 -23.55 1.42
C LEU A 20 -8.28 -22.58 0.29
N ILE A 21 -8.10 -23.08 -0.93
CA ILE A 21 -7.73 -22.29 -2.11
C ILE A 21 -8.98 -21.96 -2.93
N VAL A 22 -9.85 -22.94 -3.16
CA VAL A 22 -11.00 -22.81 -4.07
C VAL A 22 -12.05 -21.84 -3.54
N ASP A 23 -12.32 -21.82 -2.23
CA ASP A 23 -13.41 -21.02 -1.64
C ASP A 23 -13.28 -19.51 -1.93
N ASN A 24 -12.04 -19.04 -2.14
CA ASN A 24 -11.74 -17.64 -2.46
C ASN A 24 -11.17 -17.45 -3.88
N TYR A 25 -11.24 -18.47 -4.73
CA TYR A 25 -10.78 -18.37 -6.11
C TYR A 25 -11.69 -17.45 -6.92
N THR A 26 -11.09 -16.51 -7.66
CA THR A 26 -11.85 -15.62 -8.55
C THR A 26 -11.68 -16.06 -10.00
N LEU A 27 -12.76 -16.52 -10.61
CA LEU A 27 -12.85 -16.77 -12.03
C LEU A 27 -12.51 -15.50 -12.83
N SER A 28 -11.66 -15.65 -13.85
CA SER A 28 -11.41 -14.56 -14.80
C SER A 28 -12.67 -14.26 -15.62
N PRO A 29 -12.96 -12.98 -15.96
CA PRO A 29 -14.06 -12.65 -16.85
C PRO A 29 -14.00 -13.45 -18.16
N GLY A 30 -15.14 -13.93 -18.63
CA GLY A 30 -15.24 -14.80 -19.79
C GLY A 30 -16.47 -15.69 -19.78
N ASP A 31 -16.51 -16.62 -20.71
CA ASP A 31 -17.59 -17.57 -20.91
C ASP A 31 -17.10 -18.99 -20.55
N TYR A 32 -17.88 -19.67 -19.70
CA TYR A 32 -17.57 -20.98 -19.15
C TYR A 32 -18.63 -21.98 -19.61
N VAL A 33 -18.19 -23.14 -20.09
CA VAL A 33 -19.06 -24.18 -20.62
C VAL A 33 -18.65 -25.52 -20.04
N LYS A 34 -19.62 -26.26 -19.52
CA LYS A 34 -19.47 -27.66 -19.18
C LYS A 34 -20.13 -28.51 -20.28
N PHE A 35 -19.48 -29.59 -20.72
CA PHE A 35 -19.98 -30.40 -21.83
C PHE A 35 -19.74 -31.91 -21.66
N THR A 36 -20.51 -32.70 -22.37
CA THR A 36 -20.40 -34.15 -22.59
C THR A 36 -20.17 -34.42 -24.07
N LEU A 37 -19.80 -35.65 -24.46
CA LEU A 37 -19.51 -35.96 -25.87
C LEU A 37 -20.79 -35.96 -26.74
N GLU A 38 -21.95 -36.09 -26.12
CA GLU A 38 -23.28 -36.09 -26.73
C GLU A 38 -23.81 -34.67 -26.99
N ASP A 39 -23.20 -33.66 -26.37
CA ASP A 39 -23.64 -32.27 -26.49
C ASP A 39 -23.30 -31.66 -27.86
N SER A 40 -24.14 -30.71 -28.30
CA SER A 40 -23.87 -29.87 -29.47
C SER A 40 -23.53 -28.45 -29.05
N GLY A 41 -22.49 -27.87 -29.67
CA GLY A 41 -22.01 -26.51 -29.38
C GLY A 41 -23.07 -25.41 -29.55
N ASP A 42 -24.08 -25.63 -30.39
CA ASP A 42 -25.19 -24.68 -30.56
C ASP A 42 -26.17 -24.71 -29.38
N LYS A 43 -26.17 -25.80 -28.59
CA LYS A 43 -27.14 -26.08 -27.52
C LYS A 43 -26.56 -26.02 -26.11
N VAL A 44 -25.24 -26.15 -25.94
CA VAL A 44 -24.61 -26.09 -24.62
C VAL A 44 -24.94 -24.78 -23.89
N GLU A 45 -25.11 -24.88 -22.58
CA GLU A 45 -25.29 -23.72 -21.71
C GLU A 45 -23.96 -22.98 -21.53
N ILE A 46 -24.03 -21.64 -21.49
CA ILE A 46 -22.86 -20.79 -21.35
C ILE A 46 -23.03 -19.92 -20.11
N PHE A 47 -22.19 -20.17 -19.11
CA PHE A 47 -22.11 -19.37 -17.90
C PHE A 47 -21.14 -18.19 -18.12
N SER A 48 -21.68 -16.97 -18.21
CA SER A 48 -20.87 -15.77 -18.41
C SER A 48 -20.48 -15.15 -17.08
N VAL A 49 -19.17 -14.93 -16.90
CA VAL A 49 -18.59 -14.33 -15.69
C VAL A 49 -18.05 -12.95 -16.01
N ASP A 50 -18.36 -12.00 -15.14
CA ASP A 50 -17.79 -10.66 -15.08
C ASP A 50 -17.28 -10.33 -13.68
N LYS A 51 -16.92 -9.06 -13.43
CA LYS A 51 -16.40 -8.62 -12.13
C LYS A 51 -17.45 -8.56 -11.00
N LYS A 52 -18.74 -8.61 -11.35
CA LYS A 52 -19.88 -8.47 -10.43
C LYS A 52 -20.63 -9.78 -10.22
N THR A 53 -20.25 -10.85 -10.92
CA THR A 53 -20.87 -12.16 -10.81
C THR A 53 -20.79 -12.67 -9.37
N ASP A 54 -21.92 -13.17 -8.86
CA ASP A 54 -22.02 -13.69 -7.51
C ASP A 54 -21.26 -15.01 -7.38
N ARG A 55 -20.24 -15.02 -6.51
CA ARG A 55 -19.36 -16.17 -6.29
C ARG A 55 -20.01 -17.28 -5.46
N SER A 56 -21.18 -17.00 -4.85
CA SER A 56 -21.91 -17.99 -4.06
C SER A 56 -22.73 -18.95 -4.91
N GLN A 57 -22.95 -18.62 -6.20
CA GLN A 57 -23.68 -19.45 -7.14
C GLN A 57 -23.00 -20.81 -7.35
N ASP A 58 -23.80 -21.87 -7.40
CA ASP A 58 -23.29 -23.24 -7.53
C ASP A 58 -22.45 -23.43 -8.81
N ASP A 59 -22.87 -22.85 -9.93
CA ASP A 59 -22.12 -22.94 -11.19
C ASP A 59 -20.78 -22.21 -11.10
N TYR A 60 -20.73 -21.06 -10.42
CA TYR A 60 -19.48 -20.36 -10.16
C TYR A 60 -18.51 -21.24 -9.38
N ARG A 61 -18.96 -21.86 -8.29
CA ARG A 61 -18.14 -22.75 -7.44
C ARG A 61 -17.64 -23.97 -8.21
N LYS A 62 -18.52 -24.64 -8.96
CA LYS A 62 -18.15 -25.78 -9.82
C LYS A 62 -17.09 -25.40 -10.86
N PHE A 63 -17.25 -24.26 -11.53
CA PHE A 63 -16.24 -23.80 -12.48
C PHE A 63 -14.96 -23.38 -11.77
N ALA A 64 -15.02 -22.77 -10.58
CA ALA A 64 -13.83 -22.40 -9.80
C ALA A 64 -12.98 -23.62 -9.41
N GLU A 65 -13.61 -24.72 -8.99
CA GLU A 65 -12.96 -25.99 -8.69
C GLU A 65 -12.18 -26.55 -9.89
N MET A 66 -12.81 -26.56 -11.08
CA MET A 66 -12.12 -27.05 -12.28
C MET A 66 -11.09 -26.06 -12.82
N ASP A 67 -11.33 -24.76 -12.68
CA ASP A 67 -10.48 -23.70 -13.23
C ASP A 67 -9.15 -23.56 -12.49
N CYS A 68 -9.18 -23.67 -11.16
CA CYS A 68 -8.00 -23.46 -10.32
C CYS A 68 -6.86 -24.45 -10.61
N ILE A 69 -7.18 -25.67 -11.04
CA ILE A 69 -6.21 -26.73 -11.32
C ILE A 69 -5.87 -26.90 -12.80
N SER A 70 -6.60 -26.26 -13.71
CA SER A 70 -6.48 -26.54 -15.15
C SER A 70 -5.66 -25.53 -15.94
N GLY A 71 -5.22 -24.45 -15.29
CA GLY A 71 -4.34 -23.43 -15.88
C GLY A 71 -2.87 -23.87 -16.03
N LEU A 72 -2.16 -23.26 -16.97
CA LEU A 72 -0.71 -23.43 -17.09
C LEU A 72 0.02 -22.85 -15.87
N ILE A 73 1.15 -23.44 -15.48
CA ILE A 73 2.04 -22.86 -14.45
C ILE A 73 2.61 -21.54 -14.96
N SER A 74 3.00 -21.51 -16.23
CA SER A 74 3.56 -20.33 -16.88
C SER A 74 3.35 -20.41 -18.39
N MET A 75 3.17 -19.26 -19.03
CA MET A 75 3.11 -19.14 -20.50
C MET A 75 4.42 -19.56 -21.20
N ASN A 76 5.50 -19.76 -20.45
CA ASN A 76 6.76 -20.30 -20.96
C ASN A 76 6.81 -21.84 -20.94
N LYS A 77 5.81 -22.49 -20.32
CA LYS A 77 5.66 -23.94 -20.28
C LYS A 77 4.32 -24.38 -20.86
N PRO A 78 3.93 -23.91 -22.06
CA PRO A 78 2.60 -24.22 -22.59
C PRO A 78 2.51 -25.70 -22.97
N VAL A 79 1.31 -26.27 -22.96
CA VAL A 79 1.03 -27.55 -23.63
C VAL A 79 1.02 -27.34 -25.14
N ASP A 80 0.27 -26.34 -25.61
CA ASP A 80 0.29 -25.87 -27.00
C ASP A 80 1.53 -25.01 -27.30
N PRO A 81 2.48 -25.45 -28.15
CA PRO A 81 3.66 -24.66 -28.49
C PRO A 81 3.36 -23.31 -29.17
N ALA A 82 2.19 -23.15 -29.80
CA ALA A 82 1.74 -21.89 -30.39
C ALA A 82 1.25 -20.87 -29.34
N LYS A 83 1.04 -21.29 -28.08
CA LYS A 83 0.56 -20.46 -26.96
C LYS A 83 -0.79 -19.81 -27.25
N VAL A 84 -1.67 -20.51 -27.95
CA VAL A 84 -3.05 -20.12 -28.22
C VAL A 84 -3.99 -20.78 -27.22
N ILE A 85 -3.74 -22.07 -26.90
CA ILE A 85 -4.49 -22.83 -25.90
C ILE A 85 -3.76 -22.76 -24.55
N HIS A 86 -4.47 -22.33 -23.51
CA HIS A 86 -3.89 -21.97 -22.20
C HIS A 86 -4.27 -22.93 -21.06
N SER A 87 -4.86 -24.08 -21.37
CA SER A 87 -5.15 -25.16 -20.42
C SER A 87 -4.02 -26.20 -20.39
N ASN A 88 -4.02 -27.02 -19.34
CA ASN A 88 -2.93 -27.95 -19.05
C ASN A 88 -3.27 -29.44 -19.21
N ASN A 89 -4.55 -29.79 -19.43
CA ASN A 89 -5.05 -31.16 -19.41
C ASN A 89 -6.10 -31.42 -20.52
N MET A 90 -6.42 -32.69 -20.74
CA MET A 90 -7.33 -33.14 -21.81
C MET A 90 -8.80 -32.79 -21.59
N TYR A 91 -9.23 -32.55 -20.34
CA TYR A 91 -10.61 -32.23 -20.00
C TYR A 91 -10.93 -30.74 -20.08
N THR A 92 -9.93 -29.93 -20.44
CA THR A 92 -10.04 -28.48 -20.37
C THR A 92 -9.49 -27.81 -21.61
N PHE A 93 -10.23 -26.83 -22.11
CA PHE A 93 -9.82 -26.04 -23.26
C PHE A 93 -9.98 -24.54 -22.99
N TYR A 94 -8.86 -23.83 -22.80
CA TYR A 94 -8.85 -22.38 -22.60
C TYR A 94 -8.36 -21.65 -23.84
N VAL A 95 -9.17 -20.75 -24.37
CA VAL A 95 -8.79 -19.91 -25.50
C VAL A 95 -9.35 -18.50 -25.30
N LYS A 96 -8.58 -17.47 -25.66
CA LYS A 96 -9.14 -16.11 -25.72
C LYS A 96 -10.08 -16.01 -26.91
N LYS A 97 -11.25 -15.39 -26.73
CA LYS A 97 -12.29 -15.32 -27.77
C LYS A 97 -11.81 -14.59 -29.03
N GLU A 98 -10.93 -13.59 -28.90
CA GLU A 98 -10.25 -12.95 -30.04
C GLU A 98 -9.47 -13.93 -30.95
N ASN A 99 -8.99 -15.06 -30.42
CA ASN A 99 -8.28 -16.07 -31.22
C ASN A 99 -9.22 -16.99 -32.02
N LEU A 100 -10.54 -16.89 -31.80
CA LEU A 100 -11.58 -17.64 -32.52
C LEU A 100 -12.13 -16.87 -33.73
N ASP A 101 -11.64 -15.65 -33.97
CA ASP A 101 -12.02 -14.85 -35.14
C ASP A 101 -11.54 -15.54 -36.44
N PRO A 102 -12.44 -15.81 -37.41
CA PRO A 102 -12.05 -16.50 -38.65
C PRO A 102 -11.04 -15.74 -39.52
N SER A 103 -10.96 -14.41 -39.38
CA SER A 103 -10.12 -13.53 -40.20
C SER A 103 -8.80 -13.15 -39.54
N LYS A 104 -8.77 -13.05 -38.21
CA LYS A 104 -7.61 -12.54 -37.44
C LYS A 104 -7.17 -13.45 -36.29
N GLY A 105 -7.95 -14.49 -36.00
CA GLY A 105 -7.71 -15.43 -34.93
C GLY A 105 -6.50 -16.32 -35.20
N LYS A 106 -5.94 -16.87 -34.12
CA LYS A 106 -4.78 -17.75 -34.17
C LYS A 106 -5.13 -19.22 -33.96
N LEU A 107 -6.35 -19.51 -33.52
CA LEU A 107 -6.78 -20.89 -33.35
C LEU A 107 -7.15 -21.47 -34.72
N ASN A 108 -6.58 -22.64 -35.03
CA ASN A 108 -6.92 -23.43 -36.20
C ASN A 108 -6.85 -24.93 -35.85
N VAL A 109 -7.23 -25.79 -36.80
CA VAL A 109 -7.25 -27.24 -36.61
C VAL A 109 -5.88 -27.80 -36.23
N GLU A 110 -4.79 -27.33 -36.86
CA GLU A 110 -3.43 -27.80 -36.57
C GLU A 110 -3.00 -27.49 -35.13
N VAL A 111 -3.38 -26.32 -34.60
CA VAL A 111 -3.11 -25.94 -33.21
C VAL A 111 -3.87 -26.86 -32.24
N ILE A 112 -5.13 -27.17 -32.54
CA ILE A 112 -5.95 -28.09 -31.71
C ILE A 112 -5.36 -29.50 -31.75
N ASP A 113 -5.04 -30.02 -32.94
CA ASP A 113 -4.48 -31.37 -33.11
C ASP A 113 -3.14 -31.49 -32.38
N LYS A 114 -2.24 -30.52 -32.55
CA LYS A 114 -0.94 -30.52 -31.88
C LYS A 114 -1.05 -30.47 -30.35
N TYR A 115 -2.02 -29.71 -29.81
CA TYR A 115 -2.30 -29.66 -28.38
C TYR A 115 -2.67 -31.05 -27.84
N TYR A 116 -3.62 -31.72 -28.49
CA TYR A 116 -4.07 -33.04 -28.06
C TYR A 116 -3.07 -34.16 -28.35
N ASP A 117 -2.28 -34.07 -29.42
CA ASP A 117 -1.18 -35.01 -29.68
C ASP A 117 -0.13 -34.99 -28.56
N ILE A 118 0.17 -33.79 -28.03
CA ILE A 118 1.07 -33.65 -26.87
C ILE A 118 0.44 -34.24 -25.61
N LEU A 119 -0.86 -34.08 -25.39
CA LEU A 119 -1.54 -34.69 -24.24
C LEU A 119 -1.62 -36.21 -24.36
N LYS A 120 -1.78 -36.72 -25.58
CA LYS A 120 -1.78 -38.16 -25.89
C LYS A 120 -0.41 -38.79 -25.75
N ASN A 121 0.65 -38.04 -26.08
CA ASN A 121 2.04 -38.47 -25.96
C ASN A 121 2.93 -37.42 -25.25
N PRO A 122 2.81 -37.27 -23.92
CA PRO A 122 3.53 -36.23 -23.19
C PRO A 122 5.05 -36.40 -23.18
N GLU A 123 5.57 -37.62 -23.31
CA GLU A 123 7.00 -37.90 -23.38
C GLU A 123 7.67 -37.12 -24.53
N GLY A 124 7.01 -37.06 -25.69
CA GLY A 124 7.49 -36.35 -26.88
C GLY A 124 7.74 -34.86 -26.64
N LYS A 125 6.98 -34.23 -25.74
CA LYS A 125 7.18 -32.82 -25.36
C LYS A 125 8.44 -32.61 -24.54
N TYR A 126 8.83 -33.58 -23.72
CA TYR A 126 9.96 -33.47 -22.81
C TYR A 126 11.23 -34.12 -23.32
N LYS A 127 11.23 -34.76 -24.50
CA LYS A 127 12.36 -35.55 -25.06
C LYS A 127 13.75 -34.91 -24.96
N ASN A 128 13.85 -33.58 -25.04
CA ASN A 128 15.11 -32.84 -24.95
C ASN A 128 15.51 -32.45 -23.51
N LYS A 129 14.71 -32.83 -22.50
CA LYS A 129 14.85 -32.49 -21.08
C LYS A 129 14.84 -33.76 -20.25
N LYS A 130 15.97 -34.46 -20.20
CA LYS A 130 16.11 -35.80 -19.57
C LYS A 130 15.44 -35.91 -18.19
N LYS A 131 15.67 -34.94 -17.30
CA LYS A 131 15.09 -34.95 -15.94
C LYS A 131 13.57 -34.70 -15.93
N SER A 132 13.03 -33.92 -16.87
CA SER A 132 11.57 -33.77 -17.01
C SER A 132 10.94 -35.07 -17.49
N VAL A 133 11.60 -35.79 -18.41
CA VAL A 133 11.17 -37.13 -18.86
C VAL A 133 11.18 -38.11 -17.69
N GLU A 134 12.23 -38.15 -16.89
CA GLU A 134 12.32 -39.02 -15.70
C GLU A 134 11.17 -38.76 -14.71
N LEU A 135 10.87 -37.48 -14.43
CA LEU A 135 9.76 -37.08 -13.56
C LEU A 135 8.40 -37.51 -14.15
N TYR A 136 8.21 -37.33 -15.44
CA TYR A 136 7.00 -37.75 -16.15
C TYR A 136 6.82 -39.27 -16.13
N LEU A 137 7.86 -40.04 -16.50
CA LEU A 137 7.81 -41.50 -16.54
C LEU A 137 7.56 -42.11 -15.16
N LYS A 138 8.09 -41.49 -14.10
CA LYS A 138 7.78 -41.90 -12.73
C LYS A 138 6.28 -41.73 -12.43
N PHE A 139 5.70 -40.58 -12.79
CA PHE A 139 4.28 -40.33 -12.62
C PHE A 139 3.42 -41.27 -13.47
N GLU A 140 3.80 -41.50 -14.73
CA GLU A 140 3.10 -42.45 -15.63
C GLU A 140 3.11 -43.88 -15.06
N LYS A 141 4.23 -44.31 -14.47
CA LYS A 141 4.30 -45.62 -13.82
C LYS A 141 3.34 -45.76 -12.64
N GLU A 142 3.09 -44.68 -11.91
CA GLU A 142 2.22 -44.65 -10.73
C GLU A 142 0.73 -44.44 -11.09
N GLN A 143 0.43 -43.64 -12.11
CA GLN A 143 -0.92 -43.16 -12.44
C GLN A 143 -1.47 -43.68 -13.77
N GLY A 144 -0.67 -44.43 -14.52
CA GLY A 144 -1.02 -44.95 -15.84
C GLY A 144 -0.83 -43.94 -16.98
N LYS A 145 -0.98 -44.45 -18.20
CA LYS A 145 -0.91 -43.68 -19.45
C LYS A 145 -2.16 -42.81 -19.65
N PRO A 146 -2.07 -41.71 -20.41
CA PRO A 146 -3.26 -40.98 -20.85
C PRO A 146 -4.22 -41.88 -21.62
N ASP A 147 -5.53 -41.66 -21.45
CA ASP A 147 -6.56 -42.35 -22.23
C ASP A 147 -6.60 -41.78 -23.65
N GLY A 148 -5.85 -42.43 -24.56
CA GLY A 148 -5.71 -41.97 -25.93
C GLY A 148 -7.02 -41.96 -26.72
N GLU A 149 -7.95 -42.87 -26.43
CA GLU A 149 -9.24 -42.94 -27.14
C GLU A 149 -10.14 -41.79 -26.70
N LEU A 150 -10.23 -41.53 -25.39
CA LEU A 150 -10.99 -40.40 -24.88
C LEU A 150 -10.41 -39.06 -25.31
N ILE A 151 -9.07 -38.93 -25.37
CA ILE A 151 -8.40 -37.74 -25.91
C ILE A 151 -8.85 -37.47 -27.35
N ASP A 152 -8.89 -38.49 -28.20
CA ASP A 152 -9.33 -38.35 -29.59
C ASP A 152 -10.79 -37.90 -29.67
N LYS A 153 -11.68 -38.52 -28.88
CA LYS A 153 -13.11 -38.13 -28.82
C LYS A 153 -13.30 -36.68 -28.38
N ILE A 154 -12.62 -36.23 -27.33
CA ILE A 154 -12.70 -34.85 -26.85
C ILE A 154 -12.14 -33.88 -27.90
N ARG A 155 -10.99 -34.22 -28.49
CA ARG A 155 -10.38 -33.44 -29.57
C ARG A 155 -11.35 -33.20 -30.73
N ASP A 156 -12.00 -34.25 -31.20
CA ASP A 156 -12.93 -34.15 -32.32
C ASP A 156 -14.19 -33.38 -31.94
N TRP A 157 -14.71 -33.57 -30.73
CA TRP A 157 -15.80 -32.76 -30.20
C TRP A 157 -15.45 -31.27 -30.19
N ILE A 158 -14.25 -30.91 -29.71
CA ILE A 158 -13.79 -29.51 -29.69
C ILE A 158 -13.73 -28.92 -31.10
N LYS A 159 -13.13 -29.62 -32.07
CA LYS A 159 -13.06 -29.16 -33.46
C LYS A 159 -14.44 -28.90 -34.05
N GLN A 160 -15.41 -29.78 -33.77
CA GLN A 160 -16.76 -29.68 -34.30
C GLN A 160 -17.60 -28.57 -33.64
N ASN A 161 -17.30 -28.20 -32.40
CA ASN A 161 -18.20 -27.37 -31.58
C ASN A 161 -17.64 -26.01 -31.16
N ILE A 162 -16.31 -25.80 -31.15
CA ILE A 162 -15.72 -24.55 -30.63
C ILE A 162 -16.24 -23.30 -31.35
N TYR A 163 -16.32 -23.32 -32.68
CA TYR A 163 -16.78 -22.18 -33.48
C TYR A 163 -18.31 -21.98 -33.41
N LYS A 164 -19.07 -23.05 -33.17
CA LYS A 164 -20.52 -23.00 -32.90
C LYS A 164 -20.82 -22.30 -31.58
N ILE A 165 -20.01 -22.55 -30.56
CA ILE A 165 -20.11 -21.86 -29.28
C ILE A 165 -19.68 -20.39 -29.45
N ALA A 166 -18.57 -20.17 -30.16
CA ALA A 166 -18.00 -18.84 -30.37
C ALA A 166 -18.95 -17.88 -31.10
N SER A 167 -19.72 -18.36 -32.09
CA SER A 167 -20.67 -17.55 -32.87
C SER A 167 -21.83 -16.98 -32.02
N ARG A 168 -22.07 -17.55 -30.83
CA ARG A 168 -23.11 -17.13 -29.89
C ARG A 168 -22.66 -16.02 -28.93
N LYS A 169 -21.39 -15.58 -29.00
CA LYS A 169 -20.77 -14.63 -28.06
C LYS A 169 -19.90 -13.59 -28.77
N SER A 170 -19.57 -12.51 -28.07
CA SER A 170 -18.60 -11.52 -28.54
C SER A 170 -17.18 -12.09 -28.54
N LEU A 171 -16.44 -11.88 -29.64
CA LEU A 171 -15.03 -12.28 -29.78
C LEU A 171 -14.05 -11.26 -29.17
N ASP A 172 -14.35 -10.83 -27.95
CA ASP A 172 -13.52 -9.87 -27.21
C ASP A 172 -12.26 -10.53 -26.61
N LYS A 173 -11.52 -9.78 -25.78
CA LYS A 173 -10.24 -10.23 -25.17
C LYS A 173 -10.40 -11.21 -24.00
N THR A 174 -11.62 -11.51 -23.58
CA THR A 174 -11.90 -12.45 -22.48
C THR A 174 -11.81 -13.90 -22.96
N TYR A 175 -11.90 -14.86 -22.03
CA TYR A 175 -11.74 -16.27 -22.34
C TYR A 175 -13.07 -16.94 -22.72
N LEU A 176 -12.98 -17.95 -23.58
CA LEU A 176 -13.90 -19.08 -23.63
C LEU A 176 -13.18 -20.28 -23.00
N LYS A 177 -13.80 -20.87 -21.98
CA LYS A 177 -13.25 -21.99 -21.23
C LYS A 177 -14.24 -23.16 -21.26
N LEU A 178 -13.79 -24.29 -21.81
CA LEU A 178 -14.61 -25.49 -21.94
C LEU A 178 -14.10 -26.57 -20.98
N PHE A 179 -15.03 -27.26 -20.33
CA PHE A 179 -14.78 -28.27 -19.30
C PHE A 179 -15.58 -29.54 -19.60
N TYR A 180 -14.87 -30.65 -19.82
CA TYR A 180 -15.49 -31.95 -20.02
C TYR A 180 -16.06 -32.50 -18.70
N ASN A 181 -17.28 -33.00 -18.73
CA ASN A 181 -17.95 -33.52 -17.54
C ASN A 181 -17.30 -34.84 -17.08
N THR A 182 -16.46 -34.74 -16.05
CA THR A 182 -15.83 -35.89 -15.40
C THR A 182 -15.60 -35.61 -13.91
N ASP A 183 -15.14 -36.61 -13.17
CA ASP A 183 -14.81 -36.50 -11.74
C ASP A 183 -13.62 -35.57 -11.49
N SER A 184 -13.62 -34.84 -10.37
CA SER A 184 -12.54 -33.91 -10.00
C SER A 184 -11.18 -34.59 -9.88
N LYS A 185 -11.13 -35.86 -9.46
CA LYS A 185 -9.89 -36.64 -9.39
C LYS A 185 -9.24 -36.83 -10.75
N ASN A 186 -10.02 -36.89 -11.83
CA ASN A 186 -9.49 -37.00 -13.18
C ASN A 186 -8.82 -35.68 -13.61
N TYR A 187 -9.42 -34.54 -13.26
CA TYR A 187 -8.80 -33.23 -13.47
C TYR A 187 -7.49 -33.09 -12.69
N GLU A 188 -7.48 -33.48 -11.42
CA GLU A 188 -6.27 -33.45 -10.58
C GLU A 188 -5.16 -34.32 -11.17
N ARG A 189 -5.47 -35.58 -11.52
CA ARG A 189 -4.50 -36.53 -12.10
C ARG A 189 -3.89 -35.97 -13.38
N GLU A 190 -4.71 -35.53 -14.33
CA GLU A 190 -4.20 -35.04 -15.62
C GLU A 190 -3.52 -33.67 -15.51
N SER A 191 -3.92 -32.83 -14.56
CA SER A 191 -3.19 -31.61 -14.22
C SER A 191 -1.80 -31.93 -13.63
N GLN A 192 -1.70 -32.90 -12.71
CA GLN A 192 -0.41 -33.31 -12.14
C GLN A 192 0.54 -33.89 -13.18
N ARG A 193 0.01 -34.59 -14.20
CA ARG A 193 0.78 -35.07 -15.35
C ARG A 193 1.53 -33.93 -16.06
N TYR A 194 0.92 -32.75 -16.11
CA TYR A 194 1.55 -31.53 -16.59
C TYR A 194 2.41 -30.83 -15.54
N ILE A 195 1.94 -30.67 -14.29
CA ILE A 195 2.60 -29.88 -13.26
C ILE A 195 3.98 -30.46 -12.89
N ILE A 196 4.04 -31.77 -12.60
CA ILE A 196 5.24 -32.44 -12.09
C ILE A 196 6.49 -32.21 -12.98
N PRO A 197 6.45 -32.43 -14.31
CA PRO A 197 7.62 -32.17 -15.16
C PRO A 197 7.93 -30.68 -15.40
N ASN A 198 7.02 -29.76 -15.00
CA ASN A 198 7.09 -28.32 -15.28
C ASN A 198 7.21 -27.42 -14.03
N ILE A 199 7.13 -27.96 -12.81
CA ILE A 199 7.06 -27.16 -11.57
C ILE A 199 8.36 -26.41 -11.25
N TYR A 200 9.50 -26.93 -11.71
CA TYR A 200 10.81 -26.29 -11.58
C TYR A 200 11.12 -25.34 -12.72
N ASN A 201 11.79 -24.21 -12.44
CA ASN A 201 12.11 -23.15 -13.39
C ASN A 201 12.84 -23.65 -14.65
N SER A 202 13.95 -24.35 -14.47
CA SER A 202 14.53 -25.23 -15.49
C SER A 202 15.04 -26.49 -14.83
N THR A 203 14.74 -27.63 -15.45
CA THR A 203 15.23 -28.92 -14.99
C THR A 203 16.75 -29.07 -15.19
N ASP A 204 17.37 -28.26 -16.04
CA ASP A 204 18.84 -28.25 -16.22
C ASP A 204 19.56 -28.04 -14.89
N TYR A 205 19.02 -27.17 -14.03
CA TYR A 205 19.59 -26.85 -12.73
C TYR A 205 19.21 -27.83 -11.61
N ASN A 206 18.28 -28.76 -11.84
CA ASN A 206 17.83 -29.66 -10.78
C ASN A 206 18.97 -30.56 -10.30
N VAL A 207 19.06 -30.78 -9.00
CA VAL A 207 20.09 -31.64 -8.39
C VAL A 207 19.40 -32.84 -7.75
N LYS A 208 19.93 -34.04 -8.01
CA LYS A 208 19.49 -35.25 -7.31
C LYS A 208 20.35 -35.43 -6.06
N ILE A 209 19.70 -35.50 -4.89
CA ILE A 209 20.35 -35.76 -3.60
C ILE A 209 19.60 -36.93 -2.96
N GLY A 210 20.26 -38.10 -2.91
CA GLY A 210 19.58 -39.36 -2.60
C GLY A 210 18.48 -39.66 -3.63
N ASP A 211 17.28 -39.98 -3.15
CA ASP A 211 16.12 -40.29 -4.00
C ASP A 211 15.25 -39.07 -4.36
N LYS A 212 15.62 -37.89 -3.86
CA LYS A 212 14.85 -36.65 -4.07
C LYS A 212 15.49 -35.78 -5.15
N VAL A 213 14.63 -35.18 -5.96
CA VAL A 213 15.00 -34.14 -6.92
C VAL A 213 14.76 -32.80 -6.25
N TYR A 214 15.78 -31.94 -6.27
CA TYR A 214 15.73 -30.58 -5.79
C TYR A 214 15.87 -29.61 -6.96
N GLY A 215 15.19 -28.48 -6.90
CA GLY A 215 15.30 -27.45 -7.91
C GLY A 215 14.72 -26.11 -7.47
N LEU A 216 14.79 -25.16 -8.39
CA LEU A 216 14.25 -23.81 -8.20
C LEU A 216 12.77 -23.78 -8.64
N PRO A 217 11.82 -23.31 -7.81
CA PRO A 217 10.41 -23.20 -8.22
C PRO A 217 10.18 -22.15 -9.30
N ASP A 218 9.32 -22.43 -10.28
CA ASP A 218 9.05 -21.49 -11.40
C ASP A 218 8.27 -20.24 -10.99
N PHE A 219 7.43 -20.37 -9.96
CA PHE A 219 6.40 -19.39 -9.55
C PHE A 219 6.87 -18.42 -8.45
N ASN A 220 8.10 -18.59 -7.96
CA ASN A 220 8.68 -17.78 -6.88
C ASN A 220 9.91 -17.02 -7.38
N MET A 221 10.81 -17.70 -8.11
CA MET A 221 12.04 -17.09 -8.62
C MET A 221 12.45 -17.69 -9.96
N GLY A 222 12.62 -16.83 -10.96
CA GLY A 222 13.08 -17.23 -12.29
C GLY A 222 14.57 -16.99 -12.49
N LEU A 223 15.31 -18.02 -12.91
CA LEU A 223 16.66 -17.85 -13.46
C LEU A 223 16.57 -17.74 -14.99
N ASN A 224 17.47 -16.94 -15.55
CA ASN A 224 17.59 -16.75 -16.99
C ASN A 224 19.06 -16.67 -17.34
N SER A 225 19.49 -17.41 -18.36
CA SER A 225 20.88 -17.38 -18.84
C SER A 225 21.34 -15.98 -19.27
N LYS A 226 20.41 -15.10 -19.67
CA LYS A 226 20.67 -13.68 -19.97
C LYS A 226 20.84 -12.81 -18.72
N LYS A 227 20.54 -13.34 -17.53
CA LYS A 227 20.67 -12.66 -16.22
C LYS A 227 21.54 -13.48 -15.26
N PRO A 228 22.82 -13.70 -15.60
CA PRO A 228 23.70 -14.57 -14.82
C PRO A 228 23.99 -14.05 -13.40
N TYR A 229 23.72 -12.77 -13.12
CA TYR A 229 23.87 -12.16 -11.79
C TYR A 229 22.83 -12.63 -10.76
N LEU A 230 21.77 -13.33 -11.19
CA LEU A 230 20.78 -13.94 -10.29
C LEU A 230 21.25 -15.28 -9.70
N GLU A 231 22.35 -15.84 -10.22
CA GLU A 231 22.96 -17.07 -9.71
C GLU A 231 23.93 -16.79 -8.55
N ASN A 232 23.99 -17.72 -7.59
CA ASN A 232 25.01 -17.70 -6.54
C ASN A 232 26.36 -18.21 -7.06
N LYS A 233 27.20 -17.31 -7.57
CA LYS A 233 28.51 -17.69 -8.16
C LYS A 233 29.54 -18.20 -7.14
N THR A 234 29.39 -17.86 -5.86
CA THR A 234 30.35 -18.21 -4.78
C THR A 234 29.94 -19.43 -3.96
N ARG A 235 28.73 -19.97 -4.16
CA ARG A 235 28.24 -21.16 -3.44
C ARG A 235 28.45 -22.42 -4.27
N LYS A 236 28.50 -23.57 -3.60
CA LYS A 236 28.57 -24.90 -4.25
C LYS A 236 27.40 -25.14 -5.22
N SER A 237 26.21 -24.65 -4.89
CA SER A 237 25.07 -24.59 -5.79
C SER A 237 24.88 -23.17 -6.30
N LYS A 238 24.78 -23.02 -7.63
CA LYS A 238 24.45 -21.75 -8.28
C LYS A 238 22.99 -21.34 -8.08
N LEU A 239 22.14 -22.28 -7.66
CA LEU A 239 20.74 -22.01 -7.40
C LEU A 239 20.54 -21.19 -6.10
N PRO A 240 19.70 -20.15 -6.14
CA PRO A 240 19.38 -19.35 -4.96
C PRO A 240 18.53 -20.12 -3.94
N VAL A 241 17.64 -20.97 -4.42
CA VAL A 241 16.76 -21.83 -3.61
C VAL A 241 16.78 -23.25 -4.18
N LEU A 242 16.75 -24.23 -3.29
CA LEU A 242 16.64 -25.65 -3.60
C LEU A 242 15.47 -26.22 -2.81
N VAL A 243 14.40 -26.58 -3.51
CA VAL A 243 13.18 -27.16 -2.93
C VAL A 243 12.98 -28.55 -3.52
N ASP A 244 12.59 -29.53 -2.70
CA ASP A 244 12.29 -30.88 -3.16
C ASP A 244 10.86 -31.00 -3.73
N SER A 245 10.59 -32.11 -4.40
CA SER A 245 9.31 -32.35 -5.10
C SER A 245 8.07 -32.34 -4.21
N SER A 246 8.18 -32.70 -2.92
CA SER A 246 7.03 -32.66 -2.00
C SER A 246 6.76 -31.24 -1.52
N THR A 247 7.81 -30.53 -1.10
CA THR A 247 7.72 -29.16 -0.63
C THR A 247 7.27 -28.20 -1.75
N ILE A 248 7.80 -28.35 -2.97
CA ILE A 248 7.48 -27.44 -4.08
C ILE A 248 6.00 -27.50 -4.49
N SER A 249 5.37 -28.67 -4.39
CA SER A 249 3.95 -28.85 -4.66
C SER A 249 3.09 -28.11 -3.62
N MET A 250 3.49 -28.14 -2.35
CA MET A 250 2.82 -27.38 -1.30
C MET A 250 3.08 -25.87 -1.42
N GLU A 251 4.28 -25.46 -1.81
CA GLU A 251 4.58 -24.06 -2.12
C GLU A 251 3.73 -23.55 -3.28
N LYS A 252 3.50 -24.35 -4.33
CA LYS A 252 2.62 -23.95 -5.43
C LYS A 252 1.21 -23.64 -4.93
N LYS A 253 0.66 -24.50 -4.08
CA LYS A 253 -0.64 -24.31 -3.42
C LYS A 253 -0.68 -23.05 -2.56
N LEU A 254 0.39 -22.78 -1.80
CA LEU A 254 0.54 -21.53 -1.04
C LEU A 254 0.54 -20.29 -1.96
N PHE A 255 1.23 -20.33 -3.09
CA PHE A 255 1.27 -19.20 -4.02
C PHE A 255 -0.08 -18.99 -4.73
N ASP A 256 -0.82 -20.05 -5.02
CA ASP A 256 -2.20 -19.96 -5.51
C ASP A 256 -3.12 -19.33 -4.45
N TYR A 257 -2.94 -19.71 -3.19
CA TYR A 257 -3.62 -19.09 -2.06
C TYR A 257 -3.30 -17.59 -1.92
N PHE A 258 -2.03 -17.20 -2.07
CA PHE A 258 -1.65 -15.78 -2.11
C PHE A 258 -2.20 -15.04 -3.32
N MET A 259 -2.35 -15.70 -4.47
CA MET A 259 -2.91 -15.08 -5.67
C MET A 259 -4.36 -14.64 -5.42
N ASN A 260 -5.14 -15.44 -4.68
CA ASN A 260 -6.50 -15.07 -4.29
C ASN A 260 -6.51 -13.76 -3.46
N TYR A 261 -5.64 -13.66 -2.45
CA TYR A 261 -5.50 -12.41 -1.69
C TYR A 261 -5.06 -11.22 -2.55
N ALA A 262 -4.08 -11.41 -3.43
CA ALA A 262 -3.63 -10.35 -4.33
C ALA A 262 -4.73 -9.89 -5.30
N GLN A 263 -5.60 -10.80 -5.77
CA GLN A 263 -6.75 -10.48 -6.62
C GLN A 263 -7.79 -9.63 -5.87
N GLU A 264 -7.97 -9.87 -4.58
CA GLU A 264 -8.84 -9.09 -3.69
C GLU A 264 -8.18 -7.80 -3.17
N LYS A 265 -6.93 -7.51 -3.57
CA LYS A 265 -6.12 -6.39 -3.07
C LYS A 265 -5.84 -6.47 -1.57
N LYS A 266 -5.89 -7.68 -1.00
CA LYS A 266 -5.40 -7.97 0.35
C LYS A 266 -3.90 -8.21 0.26
N ASN A 267 -3.15 -7.12 0.19
CA ASN A 267 -1.73 -7.14 -0.15
C ASN A 267 -0.80 -7.41 1.05
N TYR A 268 -1.28 -7.31 2.29
CA TYR A 268 -0.44 -7.43 3.49
C TYR A 268 -0.79 -8.71 4.23
N ILE A 269 0.14 -9.67 4.21
CA ILE A 269 0.00 -11.02 4.75
C ILE A 269 0.74 -11.12 6.08
N TYR A 270 0.07 -11.67 7.08
CA TYR A 270 0.58 -11.97 8.41
C TYR A 270 0.47 -13.48 8.62
N ALA A 271 1.60 -14.15 8.87
CA ALA A 271 1.68 -15.60 9.02
C ALA A 271 2.34 -15.99 10.36
N ASP A 272 1.57 -16.62 11.24
CA ASP A 272 1.99 -17.10 12.56
C ASP A 272 1.57 -18.58 12.81
N SER A 273 0.52 -18.82 13.59
CA SER A 273 -0.19 -20.09 13.63
C SER A 273 -1.06 -20.31 12.40
N ASP A 274 -1.58 -19.22 11.83
CA ASP A 274 -2.42 -19.20 10.62
C ASP A 274 -1.95 -18.10 9.65
N ILE A 275 -2.61 -17.97 8.51
CA ILE A 275 -2.35 -16.91 7.52
C ILE A 275 -3.55 -15.96 7.49
N TYR A 276 -3.27 -14.68 7.67
CA TYR A 276 -4.25 -13.60 7.63
C TYR A 276 -3.79 -12.50 6.66
N ALA A 277 -4.74 -11.86 5.97
CA ALA A 277 -4.44 -10.85 4.97
C ALA A 277 -5.35 -9.64 5.09
N VAL A 278 -4.80 -8.45 4.93
CA VAL A 278 -5.54 -7.17 4.90
C VAL A 278 -5.21 -6.37 3.64
N ASP A 279 -6.13 -5.48 3.28
CA ASP A 279 -5.89 -4.49 2.23
C ASP A 279 -5.13 -3.27 2.76
N TYR A 280 -4.93 -2.26 1.91
CA TYR A 280 -4.21 -1.03 2.26
C TYR A 280 -4.99 -0.02 3.10
N LYS A 281 -6.31 -0.17 3.18
CA LYS A 281 -7.15 0.68 4.03
C LYS A 281 -7.17 0.14 5.44
N GLU A 282 -7.10 -1.16 5.59
CA GLU A 282 -7.12 -1.84 6.88
C GLU A 282 -5.72 -2.02 7.50
N ASN A 283 -5.71 -2.51 8.73
CA ASN A 283 -4.54 -2.96 9.47
C ASN A 283 -4.93 -4.25 10.19
N LYS A 284 -3.96 -5.09 10.56
CA LYS A 284 -4.25 -6.22 11.45
C LYS A 284 -4.71 -5.67 12.80
N LYS A 285 -5.89 -6.11 13.28
CA LYS A 285 -6.55 -5.54 14.47
C LYS A 285 -6.11 -6.16 15.80
N ASP A 286 -5.27 -7.21 15.72
CA ASP A 286 -4.74 -7.92 16.87
C ASP A 286 -3.21 -7.85 16.89
N ASP A 287 -2.65 -8.07 18.06
CA ASP A 287 -1.20 -8.16 18.22
C ASP A 287 -0.64 -9.34 17.40
N PHE A 288 0.61 -9.20 16.96
CA PHE A 288 1.22 -10.16 16.05
C PHE A 288 2.70 -10.37 16.29
N LYS A 289 3.13 -11.61 16.09
CA LYS A 289 4.52 -12.05 16.05
C LYS A 289 4.64 -13.20 15.07
N GLY A 290 5.44 -13.03 14.02
CA GLY A 290 5.53 -14.03 12.95
C GLY A 290 6.13 -13.45 11.68
N TYR A 291 5.78 -14.04 10.54
CA TYR A 291 6.26 -13.60 9.25
C TYR A 291 5.26 -12.63 8.60
N PHE A 292 5.79 -11.57 8.03
CA PHE A 292 5.02 -10.59 7.29
C PHE A 292 5.45 -10.60 5.82
N LEU A 293 4.50 -10.55 4.89
CA LEU A 293 4.76 -10.36 3.46
C LEU A 293 3.88 -9.25 2.93
N ARG A 294 4.43 -8.40 2.07
CA ARG A 294 3.63 -7.58 1.16
C ARG A 294 3.70 -8.19 -0.23
N ILE A 295 2.53 -8.55 -0.77
CA ILE A 295 2.37 -9.16 -2.08
C ILE A 295 1.69 -8.24 -3.09
N ASN A 296 1.92 -8.49 -4.38
CA ASN A 296 1.28 -7.85 -5.51
C ASN A 296 0.66 -8.87 -6.45
N LYS A 297 -0.37 -8.41 -7.17
CA LYS A 297 -0.88 -9.12 -8.33
C LYS A 297 0.03 -8.87 -9.53
N GLY A 298 0.81 -9.87 -9.91
CA GLY A 298 1.50 -9.95 -11.19
C GLY A 298 0.86 -10.99 -12.11
N LYS A 299 1.63 -11.50 -13.09
CA LYS A 299 1.29 -12.76 -13.77
C LYS A 299 1.31 -13.93 -12.79
N GLU A 300 2.27 -13.87 -11.89
CA GLU A 300 2.41 -14.67 -10.68
C GLU A 300 2.36 -13.72 -9.48
N VAL A 301 2.25 -14.25 -8.27
CA VAL A 301 2.32 -13.42 -7.07
C VAL A 301 3.72 -12.87 -6.94
N GLU A 302 3.85 -11.55 -6.84
CA GLU A 302 5.11 -10.90 -6.56
C GLU A 302 5.18 -10.56 -5.07
N ILE A 303 6.25 -10.98 -4.39
CA ILE A 303 6.55 -10.56 -3.02
C ILE A 303 7.41 -9.30 -3.11
N ALA A 304 6.82 -8.15 -2.76
CA ALA A 304 7.47 -6.85 -2.89
C ALA A 304 8.16 -6.37 -1.61
N ASP A 305 7.79 -6.93 -0.45
CA ASP A 305 8.49 -6.73 0.81
C ASP A 305 8.22 -7.94 1.72
N TYR A 306 9.13 -8.23 2.64
CA TYR A 306 8.97 -9.31 3.61
C TYR A 306 9.73 -9.02 4.90
N ASP A 307 9.27 -9.57 6.01
CA ASP A 307 9.91 -9.37 7.31
C ASP A 307 9.60 -10.46 8.33
N THR A 308 10.40 -10.51 9.40
CA THR A 308 10.08 -11.29 10.61
C THR A 308 9.76 -10.32 11.74
N ILE A 309 8.47 -10.23 12.07
CA ILE A 309 7.96 -9.31 13.07
C ILE A 309 8.09 -9.95 14.45
N THR A 310 8.91 -9.34 15.31
CA THR A 310 9.09 -9.79 16.69
C THR A 310 8.00 -9.29 17.62
N GLU A 311 7.43 -8.12 17.31
CA GLU A 311 6.35 -7.50 18.07
C GLU A 311 5.59 -6.51 17.17
N TYR A 312 4.29 -6.74 17.00
CA TYR A 312 3.34 -5.78 16.45
C TYR A 312 2.18 -5.64 17.44
N ARG A 313 1.85 -4.40 17.80
CA ARG A 313 0.70 -4.10 18.65
C ARG A 313 -0.27 -3.22 17.88
N TYR A 314 -1.51 -3.66 17.73
CA TYR A 314 -2.51 -2.83 17.04
C TYR A 314 -2.89 -1.62 17.89
N LYS A 315 -3.11 -1.85 19.18
CA LYS A 315 -3.34 -0.79 20.16
C LYS A 315 -2.02 -0.13 20.54
N LEU A 316 -2.02 1.19 20.59
CA LEU A 316 -0.85 1.94 21.00
C LEU A 316 -0.56 1.70 22.48
N LYS A 317 0.73 1.65 22.86
CA LYS A 317 1.14 1.58 24.27
C LYS A 317 0.57 2.76 25.08
N LYS A 318 0.46 3.92 24.44
CA LYS A 318 -0.16 5.14 24.95
C LYS A 318 -0.97 5.79 23.84
N ALA A 319 -2.19 6.21 24.14
CA ALA A 319 -3.03 6.92 23.19
C ALA A 319 -2.41 8.28 22.81
N ILE A 320 -2.64 8.71 21.57
CA ILE A 320 -2.23 10.03 21.07
C ILE A 320 -3.43 10.95 21.17
N GLU A 321 -3.40 11.85 22.14
CA GLU A 321 -4.43 12.87 22.32
C GLU A 321 -4.09 14.12 21.51
N ILE A 322 -4.96 14.47 20.56
CA ILE A 322 -4.81 15.68 19.74
C ILE A 322 -5.57 16.81 20.42
N LEU A 323 -4.84 17.59 21.20
CA LEU A 323 -5.36 18.76 21.89
C LEU A 323 -5.45 19.99 20.96
N PRO A 324 -6.42 20.88 21.18
CA PRO A 324 -6.53 22.14 20.43
C PRO A 324 -5.50 23.16 20.92
N ILE A 325 -4.21 22.95 20.59
CA ILE A 325 -3.15 23.92 20.93
C ILE A 325 -3.44 25.26 20.25
N ILE A 326 -3.81 25.19 18.97
CA ILE A 326 -4.43 26.29 18.23
C ILE A 326 -5.89 25.88 17.96
N ASN A 327 -6.83 26.73 18.37
CA ASN A 327 -8.26 26.42 18.41
C ASN A 327 -9.12 27.24 17.42
N GLU A 328 -8.52 28.15 16.66
CA GLU A 328 -9.21 28.99 15.68
C GLU A 328 -8.56 28.88 14.30
N GLY A 329 -9.39 28.99 13.27
CA GLY A 329 -8.99 29.00 11.86
C GLY A 329 -9.71 30.12 11.08
N ALA A 330 -9.58 30.10 9.77
CA ALA A 330 -10.21 31.05 8.87
C ALA A 330 -11.53 30.50 8.30
N GLY A 331 -12.58 31.32 8.31
CA GLY A 331 -13.88 30.99 7.75
C GLY A 331 -14.81 30.25 8.71
N LYS A 332 -16.12 30.25 8.39
CA LYS A 332 -17.18 29.67 9.24
C LYS A 332 -17.20 28.15 9.25
N ASP A 333 -16.73 27.52 8.17
CA ASP A 333 -16.72 26.05 7.99
C ASP A 333 -15.40 25.41 8.42
N PHE A 334 -14.62 26.08 9.28
CA PHE A 334 -13.37 25.54 9.76
C PHE A 334 -13.62 24.44 10.80
N GLU A 335 -13.08 23.25 10.54
CA GLU A 335 -13.15 22.12 11.47
C GLU A 335 -11.75 21.72 11.98
N LEU A 336 -11.66 21.58 13.30
CA LEU A 336 -10.47 21.06 13.96
C LEU A 336 -10.42 19.54 13.87
N SER A 337 -9.30 19.01 13.40
CA SER A 337 -9.01 17.58 13.41
C SER A 337 -8.50 17.14 14.80
N LEU A 338 -9.36 17.18 15.82
CA LEU A 338 -9.07 16.70 17.18
C LEU A 338 -9.42 15.22 17.36
N GLY A 339 -9.12 14.68 18.54
CA GLY A 339 -9.53 13.33 18.96
C GLY A 339 -8.42 12.56 19.68
N VAL A 340 -8.78 11.38 20.16
CA VAL A 340 -7.85 10.44 20.80
C VAL A 340 -7.62 9.28 19.84
N LEU A 341 -6.37 9.07 19.44
CA LEU A 341 -5.96 7.94 18.59
C LEU A 341 -5.46 6.81 19.50
N ASN A 342 -6.12 5.66 19.43
CA ASN A 342 -5.87 4.51 20.31
C ASN A 342 -5.17 3.36 19.59
N ASN A 343 -5.20 3.33 18.25
CA ASN A 343 -4.62 2.26 17.45
C ASN A 343 -3.88 2.77 16.21
N ILE A 344 -3.04 1.90 15.65
CA ILE A 344 -2.22 2.20 14.47
C ILE A 344 -3.06 2.62 13.25
N GLY A 345 -4.26 2.07 13.08
CA GLY A 345 -5.14 2.42 11.96
C GLY A 345 -5.60 3.87 12.02
N GLU A 346 -6.03 4.33 13.20
CA GLU A 346 -6.41 5.73 13.44
C GLU A 346 -5.24 6.70 13.22
N VAL A 347 -4.04 6.31 13.65
CA VAL A 347 -2.81 7.08 13.41
C VAL A 347 -2.50 7.18 11.92
N LYS A 348 -2.51 6.05 11.19
CA LYS A 348 -2.31 6.01 9.74
C LYS A 348 -3.26 6.95 9.01
N SER A 349 -4.55 6.85 9.28
CA SER A 349 -5.57 7.66 8.60
C SER A 349 -5.49 9.14 8.95
N ARG A 350 -5.26 9.49 10.22
CA ARG A 350 -5.12 10.88 10.63
C ARG A 350 -3.89 11.55 10.02
N ILE A 351 -2.76 10.84 9.96
CA ILE A 351 -1.53 11.33 9.31
C ILE A 351 -1.73 11.48 7.80
N SER A 352 -2.33 10.48 7.16
CA SER A 352 -2.63 10.52 5.71
C SER A 352 -3.49 11.73 5.35
N GLU A 353 -4.54 11.99 6.13
CA GLU A 353 -5.43 13.13 5.94
C GLU A 353 -4.72 14.48 6.12
N VAL A 354 -4.14 14.70 7.30
CA VAL A 354 -3.65 16.03 7.72
C VAL A 354 -2.36 16.42 7.00
N PHE A 355 -1.43 15.49 6.78
CA PHE A 355 -0.14 15.79 6.18
C PHE A 355 -0.09 15.52 4.67
N PHE A 356 -0.82 14.52 4.17
CA PHE A 356 -0.68 14.01 2.80
C PHE A 356 -1.93 14.14 1.93
N ASN A 357 -2.94 14.91 2.33
CA ASN A 357 -4.19 15.08 1.56
C ASN A 357 -4.85 13.74 1.20
N LYS A 358 -4.76 12.74 2.09
CA LYS A 358 -5.24 11.35 1.90
C LYS A 358 -4.46 10.53 0.86
N TYR A 359 -3.36 11.04 0.31
CA TYR A 359 -2.53 10.31 -0.68
C TYR A 359 -1.58 9.28 -0.07
N LEU A 360 -1.37 9.25 1.24
CA LEU A 360 -0.38 8.35 1.83
C LEU A 360 -0.81 6.87 1.72
N GLU A 361 -2.03 6.56 2.17
CA GLU A 361 -2.52 5.18 2.33
C GLU A 361 -2.46 4.36 1.04
N ASN A 362 -2.78 4.98 -0.10
CA ASN A 362 -2.81 4.31 -1.40
C ASN A 362 -1.47 4.39 -2.16
N ASN A 363 -0.43 5.04 -1.60
CA ASN A 363 0.82 5.31 -2.33
C ASN A 363 2.10 4.88 -1.59
N PHE A 364 2.03 3.93 -0.65
CA PHE A 364 3.23 3.34 -0.04
C PHE A 364 4.17 2.69 -1.06
N PHE A 365 3.61 2.04 -2.09
CA PHE A 365 4.39 1.30 -3.10
C PHE A 365 4.11 1.73 -4.56
N THR A 366 3.34 2.80 -4.76
CA THR A 366 3.04 3.33 -6.10
C THR A 366 4.29 3.95 -6.73
N GLU A 367 4.53 3.73 -8.02
CA GLU A 367 5.63 4.38 -8.75
C GLU A 367 5.46 5.91 -8.76
N ALA A 368 6.55 6.67 -8.59
CA ALA A 368 6.50 8.12 -8.43
C ALA A 368 5.77 8.86 -9.58
N LYS A 369 5.91 8.39 -10.82
CA LYS A 369 5.22 8.94 -12.00
C LYS A 369 3.71 8.72 -12.00
N SER A 370 3.24 7.69 -11.29
CA SER A 370 1.82 7.32 -11.24
C SER A 370 1.05 8.02 -10.11
N ILE A 371 1.75 8.75 -9.23
CA ILE A 371 1.13 9.51 -8.14
C ILE A 371 0.66 10.86 -8.67
N ASN A 372 -0.66 11.02 -8.79
CA ASN A 372 -1.32 12.24 -9.24
C ASN A 372 -1.50 13.26 -8.09
N LEU A 373 -0.39 13.74 -7.53
CA LEU A 373 -0.35 14.73 -6.46
C LEU A 373 0.34 16.00 -6.96
N ASN A 374 -0.42 17.10 -7.03
CA ASN A 374 0.04 18.36 -7.62
C ASN A 374 1.00 19.15 -6.72
N ASP A 375 0.87 19.01 -5.40
CA ASP A 375 1.78 19.65 -4.46
C ASP A 375 3.14 18.93 -4.45
N ALA A 376 4.14 19.55 -5.08
CA ALA A 376 5.48 18.99 -5.23
C ALA A 376 6.16 18.71 -3.87
N LYS A 377 5.96 19.57 -2.86
CA LYS A 377 6.58 19.40 -1.53
C LYS A 377 5.93 18.27 -0.74
N VAL A 378 4.60 18.14 -0.84
CA VAL A 378 3.89 16.99 -0.25
C VAL A 378 4.29 15.69 -0.96
N LYS A 379 4.42 15.72 -2.30
CA LYS A 379 4.86 14.56 -3.09
C LYS A 379 6.30 14.14 -2.77
N GLU A 380 7.20 15.11 -2.63
CA GLU A 380 8.58 14.89 -2.19
C GLU A 380 8.60 14.18 -0.82
N CYS A 381 7.89 14.71 0.18
CA CYS A 381 7.80 14.10 1.51
C CYS A 381 7.21 12.71 1.47
N LEU A 382 6.14 12.50 0.69
CA LEU A 382 5.51 11.19 0.54
C LEU A 382 6.54 10.18 0.03
N LEU A 383 7.23 10.50 -1.06
CA LEU A 383 8.22 9.59 -1.65
C LEU A 383 9.39 9.32 -0.72
N LYS A 384 9.86 10.35 0.00
CA LYS A 384 11.01 10.26 0.90
C LYS A 384 10.72 9.46 2.16
N TYR A 385 9.54 9.62 2.75
CA TYR A 385 9.25 9.12 4.11
C TYR A 385 8.24 7.96 4.17
N ARG A 386 7.55 7.64 3.06
CA ARG A 386 6.52 6.58 3.05
C ARG A 386 7.00 5.22 3.55
N TYR A 387 8.27 4.86 3.36
CA TYR A 387 8.78 3.57 3.84
C TYR A 387 8.78 3.50 5.37
N GLY A 388 9.29 4.51 6.07
CA GLY A 388 9.29 4.51 7.54
C GLY A 388 7.89 4.66 8.15
N LEU A 389 6.97 5.33 7.44
CA LEU A 389 5.56 5.33 7.84
C LEU A 389 4.90 3.96 7.60
N TYR A 390 5.25 3.28 6.50
CA TYR A 390 4.80 1.93 6.19
C TYR A 390 5.28 0.90 7.23
N THR A 391 6.56 0.94 7.63
CA THR A 391 7.07 0.05 8.69
C THR A 391 6.33 0.27 10.00
N TRP A 392 6.05 1.52 10.36
CA TRP A 392 5.22 1.80 11.54
C TRP A 392 3.83 1.19 11.40
N PHE A 393 3.12 1.48 10.31
CA PHE A 393 1.70 1.14 10.24
C PHE A 393 1.41 -0.35 9.99
N TYR A 394 2.28 -1.06 9.28
CA TYR A 394 2.04 -2.47 8.93
C TYR A 394 2.94 -3.45 9.66
N LYS A 395 4.11 -3.02 10.14
CA LYS A 395 5.08 -3.85 10.86
C LYS A 395 5.16 -3.51 12.35
N GLY A 396 4.63 -2.36 12.77
CA GLY A 396 4.64 -1.93 14.17
C GLY A 396 5.93 -1.20 14.57
N GLU A 397 6.80 -0.91 13.61
CA GLU A 397 8.13 -0.33 13.85
C GLU A 397 8.13 1.18 13.64
N ASP A 398 8.01 1.91 14.74
CA ASP A 398 7.87 3.38 14.74
C ASP A 398 9.19 4.14 14.84
N PHE A 399 10.32 3.45 15.01
CA PHE A 399 11.66 4.04 15.14
C PHE A 399 12.02 4.97 13.98
N LEU A 400 11.85 4.51 12.73
CA LEU A 400 12.16 5.33 11.56
C LEU A 400 11.28 6.57 11.53
N ALA A 401 9.97 6.41 11.77
CA ALA A 401 9.04 7.54 11.84
C ALA A 401 9.47 8.56 12.89
N GLY A 402 9.86 8.12 14.09
CA GLY A 402 10.37 8.98 15.15
C GLY A 402 11.58 9.81 14.74
N THR A 403 12.49 9.27 13.90
CA THR A 403 13.72 9.97 13.49
C THR A 403 13.49 11.12 12.52
N PHE A 404 12.48 11.04 11.64
CA PHE A 404 12.16 12.10 10.67
C PHE A 404 10.89 12.88 10.99
N TRP A 405 10.11 12.47 12.00
CA TRP A 405 8.81 13.08 12.29
C TRP A 405 8.90 14.60 12.41
N ASN A 406 9.88 15.08 13.18
CA ASN A 406 10.10 16.51 13.39
C ASN A 406 10.39 17.25 12.07
N SER A 407 11.38 16.81 11.29
CA SER A 407 11.77 17.52 10.07
C SER A 407 10.71 17.45 8.97
N MET A 408 10.07 16.28 8.79
CA MET A 408 9.00 16.09 7.81
C MET A 408 7.79 16.97 8.11
N THR A 409 7.26 16.92 9.32
CA THR A 409 6.01 17.63 9.64
C THR A 409 6.20 19.14 9.68
N LEU A 410 7.38 19.64 10.08
CA LEU A 410 7.72 21.06 10.02
C LEU A 410 7.77 21.57 8.58
N TYR A 411 8.41 20.81 7.69
CA TYR A 411 8.49 21.15 6.27
C TYR A 411 7.10 21.22 5.63
N LEU A 412 6.22 20.25 5.93
CA LEU A 412 4.84 20.23 5.42
C LEU A 412 3.97 21.32 6.02
N LEU A 413 4.15 21.63 7.30
CA LEU A 413 3.49 22.74 7.99
C LEU A 413 3.86 24.09 7.35
N CYS A 414 5.15 24.36 7.20
CA CYS A 414 5.65 25.55 6.52
C CYS A 414 5.16 25.62 5.07
N ASN A 415 5.06 24.49 4.36
CA ASN A 415 4.47 24.46 3.03
C ASN A 415 2.99 24.89 3.02
N SER A 416 2.17 24.36 3.94
CA SER A 416 0.76 24.75 4.05
C SER A 416 0.61 26.25 4.36
N ILE A 417 1.44 26.78 5.26
CA ILE A 417 1.44 28.23 5.55
C ILE A 417 1.81 29.01 4.31
N ASN A 418 2.90 28.65 3.61
CA ASN A 418 3.36 29.35 2.41
C ASN A 418 2.32 29.40 1.28
N GLN A 419 1.50 28.35 1.15
CA GLN A 419 0.40 28.29 0.18
C GLN A 419 -0.87 29.03 0.64
N GLY A 420 -0.89 29.55 1.86
CA GLY A 420 -2.06 30.21 2.46
C GLY A 420 -3.13 29.25 2.99
N ASN A 421 -2.82 27.96 3.09
CA ASN A 421 -3.71 26.93 3.62
C ASN A 421 -3.69 26.93 5.16
N ILE A 422 -4.11 28.04 5.79
CA ILE A 422 -3.99 28.23 7.25
C ILE A 422 -4.78 27.18 8.05
N ASN A 423 -6.00 26.83 7.63
CA ASN A 423 -6.80 25.82 8.33
C ASN A 423 -6.08 24.46 8.38
N LYS A 424 -5.42 24.10 7.27
CA LYS A 424 -4.58 22.91 7.22
C LYS A 424 -3.36 23.05 8.11
N ALA A 425 -2.70 24.20 8.13
CA ALA A 425 -1.56 24.47 9.00
C ALA A 425 -1.91 24.33 10.50
N VAL A 426 -3.08 24.81 10.92
CA VAL A 426 -3.59 24.64 12.29
C VAL A 426 -3.74 23.16 12.65
N ASN A 427 -4.42 22.38 11.81
CA ASN A 427 -4.59 20.94 12.04
C ASN A 427 -3.25 20.18 12.01
N GLN A 428 -2.32 20.58 11.13
CA GLN A 428 -0.96 20.04 11.08
C GLN A 428 -0.16 20.34 12.34
N PHE A 429 -0.25 21.57 12.88
CA PHE A 429 0.44 21.97 14.09
C PHE A 429 -0.04 21.13 15.29
N ASN A 430 -1.35 21.03 15.48
CA ASN A 430 -1.93 20.25 16.58
C ASN A 430 -1.52 18.76 16.50
N LEU A 431 -1.63 18.15 15.32
CA LEU A 431 -1.26 16.74 15.14
C LEU A 431 0.25 16.50 15.27
N ARG A 432 1.09 17.40 14.73
CA ARG A 432 2.55 17.35 14.83
C ARG A 432 2.98 17.20 16.28
N HIS A 433 2.49 18.07 17.15
CA HIS A 433 2.88 18.10 18.55
C HIS A 433 2.29 16.95 19.37
N ALA A 434 1.07 16.51 19.06
CA ALA A 434 0.50 15.31 19.67
C ALA A 434 1.37 14.07 19.43
N VAL A 435 1.84 13.87 18.19
CA VAL A 435 2.70 12.72 17.83
C VAL A 435 4.15 12.92 18.29
N LEU A 436 4.69 14.15 18.29
CA LEU A 436 6.00 14.44 18.90
C LEU A 436 6.00 14.08 20.39
N TYR A 437 4.91 14.39 21.08
CA TYR A 437 4.74 14.06 22.48
C TYR A 437 4.67 12.53 22.69
N TYR A 438 3.98 11.80 21.80
CA TYR A 438 3.99 10.33 21.79
C TYR A 438 5.41 9.76 21.70
N PHE A 439 6.27 10.27 20.82
CA PHE A 439 7.65 9.79 20.66
C PHE A 439 8.59 10.21 21.80
N ASN A 440 8.35 11.34 22.47
CA ASN A 440 9.31 11.94 23.41
C ASN A 440 8.92 11.85 24.89
N ASN A 441 7.73 11.37 25.23
CA ASN A 441 7.16 11.47 26.59
C ASN A 441 8.05 10.92 27.71
N GLU A 442 8.85 9.88 27.41
CA GLU A 442 9.76 9.27 28.40
C GLU A 442 10.85 10.23 28.91
N LYS A 443 11.04 11.39 28.25
CA LYS A 443 12.07 12.39 28.59
C LYS A 443 11.57 13.51 29.52
N GLY A 444 10.32 13.46 29.99
CA GLY A 444 9.81 14.39 31.03
C GLY A 444 9.63 15.85 30.60
N GLY A 445 9.54 16.14 29.30
CA GLY A 445 9.32 17.51 28.78
C GLY A 445 7.86 17.99 28.92
N LYS A 446 7.67 19.32 28.98
CA LYS A 446 6.34 19.95 28.92
C LYS A 446 5.71 19.72 27.54
N SER A 447 4.41 19.50 27.50
CA SER A 447 3.64 19.46 26.25
C SER A 447 3.56 20.85 25.61
N MET A 448 3.54 20.90 24.28
CA MET A 448 3.42 22.17 23.54
C MET A 448 2.12 22.92 23.87
N ASP A 449 1.06 22.23 24.27
CA ASP A 449 -0.18 22.87 24.72
C ASP A 449 0.03 23.69 26.01
N ALA A 450 0.78 23.15 26.97
CA ALA A 450 1.07 23.80 28.24
C ALA A 450 2.01 25.00 28.03
N VAL A 451 3.02 24.85 27.15
CA VAL A 451 3.92 25.93 26.76
C VAL A 451 3.13 27.08 26.13
N VAL A 452 2.36 26.81 25.08
CA VAL A 452 1.57 27.85 24.37
C VAL A 452 0.55 28.51 25.29
N LYS A 453 -0.16 27.75 26.15
CA LYS A 453 -1.10 28.31 27.13
C LYS A 453 -0.41 29.24 28.12
N SER A 454 0.73 28.83 28.67
CA SER A 454 1.51 29.62 29.63
C SER A 454 2.01 30.92 29.00
N VAL A 455 2.69 30.81 27.85
CA VAL A 455 3.26 31.95 27.13
C VAL A 455 2.16 32.93 26.69
N ARG A 456 1.06 32.42 26.14
CA ARG A 456 -0.06 33.26 25.71
C ARG A 456 -0.69 34.02 26.88
N LYS A 457 -0.85 33.36 28.04
CA LYS A 457 -1.39 34.00 29.25
C LYS A 457 -0.45 35.11 29.74
N SER A 458 0.83 34.82 29.87
CA SER A 458 1.84 35.81 30.31
C SER A 458 1.87 37.03 29.39
N ILE A 459 1.95 36.81 28.07
CA ILE A 459 1.97 37.90 27.09
C ILE A 459 0.67 38.71 27.15
N ASP A 460 -0.50 38.07 27.26
CA ASP A 460 -1.77 38.77 27.37
C ASP A 460 -1.82 39.69 28.61
N GLU A 461 -1.29 39.25 29.75
CA GLU A 461 -1.17 40.09 30.95
C GLU A 461 -0.23 41.28 30.71
N LYS A 462 0.97 41.03 30.19
CA LYS A 462 2.02 42.06 29.98
C LYS A 462 1.63 43.12 28.95
N ILE A 463 1.04 42.73 27.82
CA ILE A 463 0.67 43.69 26.78
C ILE A 463 -0.50 44.58 27.22
N ASN A 464 -1.22 44.24 28.29
CA ASN A 464 -2.31 45.04 28.82
C ASN A 464 -1.89 46.04 29.92
N ILE A 465 -0.62 46.08 30.28
CA ILE A 465 -0.06 47.06 31.24
C ILE A 465 -0.04 48.46 30.60
N LYS A 466 -0.70 49.43 31.25
CA LYS A 466 -0.77 50.83 30.79
C LYS A 466 0.38 51.69 31.31
N GLU A 467 0.79 51.45 32.55
CA GLU A 467 1.89 52.13 33.23
C GLU A 467 2.81 51.05 33.78
N ASP A 468 4.09 51.08 33.38
CA ASP A 468 5.06 50.05 33.72
C ASP A 468 6.28 50.63 34.47
N PRO A 469 6.11 51.11 35.71
CA PRO A 469 7.21 51.67 36.50
C PRO A 469 8.22 50.61 36.97
N GLU A 470 7.87 49.32 36.87
CA GLU A 470 8.66 48.19 37.38
C GLU A 470 9.22 47.29 36.26
N TYR A 471 9.17 47.73 34.99
CA TYR A 471 9.68 46.98 33.83
C TYR A 471 9.07 45.57 33.65
N LYS A 472 7.81 45.39 34.04
CA LYS A 472 7.05 44.12 33.95
C LYS A 472 6.72 43.71 32.52
N VAL A 473 6.80 44.62 31.56
CA VAL A 473 6.48 44.32 30.15
C VAL A 473 7.59 43.51 29.48
N GLU A 474 8.80 43.37 30.06
CA GLU A 474 9.89 42.63 29.44
C GLU A 474 9.59 41.14 29.20
N ALA A 475 10.15 40.58 28.13
CA ALA A 475 10.08 39.14 27.87
C ALA A 475 10.99 38.41 28.87
N GLU A 476 10.47 37.34 29.49
CA GLU A 476 11.20 36.61 30.54
C GLU A 476 12.06 35.46 29.99
N ASN A 477 11.76 34.98 28.79
CA ASN A 477 12.40 33.82 28.20
C ASN A 477 12.23 33.79 26.68
N ASP A 478 12.97 32.88 26.04
CA ASP A 478 12.96 32.66 24.59
C ASP A 478 11.58 32.29 24.05
N GLU A 479 10.75 31.58 24.83
CA GLU A 479 9.40 31.17 24.41
C GLU A 479 8.49 32.41 24.25
N GLU A 480 8.51 33.34 25.21
CA GLU A 480 7.78 34.60 25.10
C GLU A 480 8.27 35.44 23.92
N TYR A 481 9.59 35.53 23.76
CA TYR A 481 10.22 36.27 22.67
C TYR A 481 9.77 35.76 21.29
N TYR A 482 9.91 34.46 21.03
CA TYR A 482 9.53 33.85 19.76
C TYR A 482 8.01 33.89 19.51
N PHE A 483 7.19 33.78 20.56
CA PHE A 483 5.74 33.88 20.41
C PHE A 483 5.31 35.29 20.03
N CYS A 484 5.89 36.32 20.68
CA CYS A 484 5.67 37.72 20.33
C CYS A 484 6.06 38.02 18.88
N ILE A 485 7.17 37.47 18.38
CA ILE A 485 7.53 37.56 16.96
C ILE A 485 6.41 37.03 16.07
N GLY A 486 5.90 35.83 16.36
CA GLY A 486 4.78 35.24 15.61
C GLY A 486 3.52 36.13 15.60
N GLN A 487 3.15 36.67 16.76
CA GLN A 487 2.00 37.58 16.91
C GLN A 487 2.20 38.91 16.14
N LEU A 488 3.38 39.50 16.17
CA LEU A 488 3.73 40.68 15.37
C LEU A 488 3.67 40.37 13.86
N LEU A 489 4.17 39.21 13.42
CA LEU A 489 4.08 38.80 12.02
C LEU A 489 2.62 38.66 11.58
N LYS A 490 1.75 38.08 12.41
CA LYS A 490 0.31 37.98 12.14
C LYS A 490 -0.33 39.38 12.04
N TYR A 491 0.07 40.31 12.90
CA TYR A 491 -0.41 41.69 12.88
C TYR A 491 0.05 42.44 11.61
N PHE A 492 1.32 42.36 11.23
CA PHE A 492 1.80 42.97 9.98
C PHE A 492 1.11 42.37 8.75
N TYR A 493 0.80 41.07 8.78
CA TYR A 493 0.05 40.42 7.72
C TYR A 493 -1.38 40.97 7.58
N SER A 494 -2.09 41.25 8.68
CA SER A 494 -3.44 41.83 8.64
C SER A 494 -3.44 43.27 8.11
N LEU A 495 -2.37 44.05 8.37
CA LEU A 495 -2.22 45.41 7.82
C LEU A 495 -1.97 45.46 6.31
N ASN A 496 -1.46 44.37 5.72
CA ASN A 496 -1.20 44.34 4.28
C ASN A 496 -2.52 44.40 3.49
N LYS A 497 -2.73 45.43 2.67
CA LYS A 497 -3.93 45.59 1.82
C LYS A 497 -3.77 45.09 0.37
N SER A 498 -2.64 44.47 0.02
CA SER A 498 -2.41 43.97 -1.34
C SER A 498 -3.39 42.86 -1.71
N GLY A 499 -3.89 42.84 -2.95
CA GLY A 499 -4.77 41.76 -3.45
C GLY A 499 -4.12 40.37 -3.46
N ASN A 500 -2.79 40.31 -3.58
CA ASN A 500 -2.01 39.06 -3.59
C ASN A 500 -1.14 38.94 -2.31
N LYS A 501 -1.77 38.78 -1.14
CA LYS A 501 -1.02 38.53 0.10
C LYS A 501 -0.41 37.14 0.08
N SER A 502 0.90 37.03 0.30
CA SER A 502 1.58 35.75 0.46
C SER A 502 2.09 35.60 1.87
N TYR A 503 1.82 34.45 2.48
CA TYR A 503 2.36 34.05 3.77
C TYR A 503 3.87 33.76 3.72
N SER A 504 4.47 33.67 2.53
CA SER A 504 5.91 33.42 2.37
C SER A 504 6.83 34.47 2.99
N PHE A 505 6.30 35.65 3.33
CA PHE A 505 7.05 36.70 4.01
C PHE A 505 7.55 36.29 5.41
N ILE A 506 7.02 35.23 6.02
CA ILE A 506 7.46 34.72 7.32
C ILE A 506 8.76 33.90 7.23
N ASN A 507 9.09 33.34 6.04
CA ASN A 507 10.23 32.43 5.88
C ASN A 507 11.59 33.02 6.33
N PRO A 508 11.89 34.32 6.13
CA PRO A 508 13.12 34.91 6.67
C PRO A 508 13.22 34.84 8.19
N PHE A 509 12.09 34.84 8.91
CA PHE A 509 12.05 34.75 10.37
C PHE A 509 12.21 33.30 10.83
N LEU A 510 11.52 32.36 10.17
CA LEU A 510 11.66 30.92 10.47
C LEU A 510 13.08 30.42 10.21
N ASN A 511 13.75 30.93 9.18
CA ASN A 511 15.13 30.55 8.82
C ASN A 511 16.21 31.46 9.41
N ALA A 512 15.84 32.35 10.34
CA ALA A 512 16.80 33.26 10.95
C ALA A 512 17.84 32.49 11.78
N LYS A 513 19.05 33.07 11.87
CA LYS A 513 20.17 32.50 12.63
C LYS A 513 20.50 33.26 13.91
N SER A 514 19.92 34.44 14.11
CA SER A 514 20.16 35.27 15.29
C SER A 514 18.99 36.23 15.56
N SER A 515 18.88 36.68 16.81
CA SER A 515 17.90 37.68 17.24
C SER A 515 18.08 39.02 16.54
N GLU A 516 19.32 39.42 16.23
CA GLU A 516 19.63 40.69 15.57
C GLU A 516 19.04 40.72 14.15
N PHE A 517 19.18 39.60 13.41
CA PHE A 517 18.60 39.48 12.09
C PHE A 517 17.07 39.54 12.13
N ILE A 518 16.44 38.88 13.12
CA ILE A 518 14.99 38.94 13.32
C ILE A 518 14.55 40.39 13.58
N LYS A 519 15.22 41.09 14.51
CA LYS A 519 14.92 42.49 14.85
C LYS A 519 15.07 43.42 13.64
N GLU A 520 16.13 43.25 12.84
CA GLU A 520 16.31 44.03 11.61
C GLU A 520 15.16 43.82 10.61
N LYS A 521 14.74 42.56 10.43
CA LYS A 521 13.61 42.22 9.53
C LYS A 521 12.27 42.73 10.07
N LEU A 522 12.03 42.65 11.38
CA LEU A 522 10.83 43.22 12.01
C LEU A 522 10.80 44.74 11.87
N ARG A 523 11.93 45.43 12.06
CA ARG A 523 12.04 46.88 11.85
C ARG A 523 11.68 47.27 10.41
N LYS A 524 12.09 46.47 9.43
CA LYS A 524 11.71 46.68 8.02
C LYS A 524 10.20 46.52 7.79
N LEU A 525 9.54 45.56 8.47
CA LEU A 525 8.08 45.43 8.43
C LEU A 525 7.38 46.59 9.13
N PHE A 526 7.90 47.04 10.27
CA PHE A 526 7.40 48.21 10.98
C PHE A 526 7.39 49.44 10.07
N ILE A 527 8.53 49.81 9.49
CA ILE A 527 8.66 50.95 8.57
C ILE A 527 7.72 50.78 7.36
N LYS A 528 7.56 49.56 6.86
CA LYS A 528 6.69 49.30 5.71
C LYS A 528 5.20 49.54 6.00
N TYR A 529 4.75 49.31 7.23
CA TYR A 529 3.34 49.34 7.60
C TYR A 529 2.98 50.46 8.59
N ASP A 530 3.92 51.32 8.95
CA ASP A 530 3.79 52.39 9.94
C ASP A 530 2.54 53.27 9.72
N TYR A 531 2.22 53.59 8.47
CA TYR A 531 1.04 54.35 8.05
C TYR A 531 -0.30 53.73 8.46
N ALA A 532 -0.33 52.43 8.77
CA ALA A 532 -1.54 51.69 9.14
C ALA A 532 -1.52 51.17 10.59
N ILE A 533 -0.42 51.34 11.32
CA ILE A 533 -0.32 50.91 12.71
C ILE A 533 -1.13 51.87 13.58
N GLN A 534 -2.17 51.36 14.25
CA GLN A 534 -2.84 52.10 15.31
C GLN A 534 -1.98 52.05 16.57
N SER A 535 -1.54 53.20 17.07
CA SER A 535 -0.78 53.28 18.31
C SER A 535 -1.65 52.79 19.47
N SER A 536 -1.36 51.59 19.94
CA SER A 536 -2.01 50.96 21.08
C SER A 536 -0.95 50.48 22.05
N PHE A 537 -1.23 50.57 23.36
CA PHE A 537 -0.34 50.04 24.40
C PHE A 537 0.02 48.57 24.14
N ARG A 538 -0.94 47.77 23.64
CA ARG A 538 -0.70 46.36 23.29
C ARG A 538 0.35 46.16 22.21
N PHE A 539 0.24 46.89 21.09
CA PHE A 539 1.25 46.79 20.03
C PHE A 539 2.61 47.29 20.53
N ASN A 540 2.64 48.43 21.22
CA ASN A 540 3.88 49.04 21.71
C ASN A 540 4.60 48.11 22.70
N ASN A 541 3.86 47.54 23.67
CA ASN A 541 4.40 46.61 24.66
C ASN A 541 4.93 45.34 24.00
N MET A 542 4.17 44.71 23.08
CA MET A 542 4.63 43.52 22.36
C MET A 542 5.86 43.80 21.48
N TYR A 543 5.92 44.96 20.83
CA TYR A 543 7.07 45.36 20.03
C TYR A 543 8.30 45.67 20.91
N TYR A 544 8.09 46.24 22.11
CA TYR A 544 9.13 46.45 23.10
C TYR A 544 9.70 45.13 23.63
N MET A 545 8.86 44.14 23.96
CA MET A 545 9.29 42.79 24.37
C MET A 545 10.31 42.19 23.39
N VAL A 546 10.00 42.26 22.09
CA VAL A 546 10.90 41.72 21.04
C VAL A 546 12.13 42.60 20.83
N SER A 547 12.03 43.91 21.01
CA SER A 547 13.16 44.81 20.78
C SER A 547 14.22 44.73 21.89
N SER A 548 13.78 44.54 23.14
CA SER A 548 14.64 44.54 24.34
C SER A 548 15.29 43.19 24.63
N TYR A 549 14.71 42.07 24.21
CA TYR A 549 15.20 40.73 24.53
C TYR A 549 16.21 40.18 23.50
N ASN A 550 17.25 39.47 23.94
CA ASN A 550 18.21 38.77 23.08
C ASN A 550 18.23 37.28 23.44
N THR A 551 18.30 36.41 22.44
CA THR A 551 18.31 34.95 22.62
C THR A 551 19.71 34.40 22.40
N GLU A 552 20.12 33.43 23.22
CA GLU A 552 21.35 32.66 23.00
C GLU A 552 20.99 31.27 22.47
N GLY A 553 21.06 31.07 21.14
CA GLY A 553 20.81 29.74 20.55
C GLY A 553 20.12 29.77 19.18
N ASN A 554 19.58 28.60 18.82
CA ASN A 554 18.85 28.43 17.57
C ASN A 554 17.42 28.95 17.70
N VAL A 555 16.90 29.51 16.61
CA VAL A 555 15.52 29.99 16.52
C VAL A 555 14.51 28.86 16.74
N ASP A 556 13.59 29.04 17.68
CA ASP A 556 12.47 28.13 17.87
C ASP A 556 11.36 28.42 16.84
N GLN A 557 11.37 27.64 15.76
CA GLN A 557 10.38 27.75 14.70
C GLN A 557 8.97 27.36 15.16
N ASP A 558 8.84 26.39 16.07
CA ASP A 558 7.53 25.92 16.49
C ASP A 558 6.81 27.01 17.30
N ILE A 559 7.53 27.74 18.16
CA ILE A 559 6.96 28.84 18.95
C ILE A 559 6.62 30.07 18.08
N ILE A 560 7.47 30.42 17.10
CA ILE A 560 7.12 31.48 16.13
C ILE A 560 5.85 31.10 15.36
N ILE A 561 5.75 29.84 14.89
CA ILE A 561 4.56 29.37 14.16
C ILE A 561 3.33 29.36 15.08
N ALA A 562 3.47 28.94 16.34
CA ALA A 562 2.39 28.99 17.32
C ALA A 562 1.86 30.42 17.49
N GLY A 563 2.76 31.38 17.71
CA GLY A 563 2.42 32.80 17.78
C GLY A 563 1.78 33.32 16.48
N PHE A 564 2.24 32.86 15.33
CA PHE A 564 1.68 33.27 14.04
C PHE A 564 0.28 32.71 13.76
N LEU A 565 0.00 31.47 14.17
CA LEU A 565 -1.28 30.81 13.92
C LEU A 565 -2.33 31.18 14.98
N CYS A 566 -1.95 31.36 16.25
CA CYS A 566 -2.86 31.73 17.34
C CYS A 566 -3.60 33.05 17.08
N PRO A 567 -4.82 33.25 17.63
CA PRO A 567 -5.55 34.52 17.51
C PRO A 567 -4.69 35.68 18.00
N ASN A 568 -4.72 36.80 17.28
CA ASN A 568 -3.82 37.92 17.57
C ASN A 568 -4.26 38.67 18.84
N LEU A 569 -3.41 38.71 19.85
CA LEU A 569 -3.70 39.34 21.14
C LEU A 569 -3.85 40.87 21.02
N ILE A 570 -3.23 41.51 20.03
CA ILE A 570 -3.37 42.96 19.79
C ILE A 570 -4.83 43.33 19.48
N TYR A 571 -5.56 42.45 18.77
CA TYR A 571 -6.96 42.65 18.39
C TYR A 571 -7.96 42.14 19.43
N LYS A 572 -7.53 41.61 20.58
CA LYS A 572 -8.44 41.08 21.60
C LYS A 572 -9.32 42.22 22.14
N LYS A 573 -10.64 42.19 21.93
CA LYS A 573 -11.55 43.20 22.50
C LYS A 573 -11.46 43.22 24.03
N SER A 574 -11.66 44.37 24.65
CA SER A 574 -11.74 44.46 26.12
C SER A 574 -13.06 43.89 26.64
N GLU A 575 -13.10 43.33 27.86
CA GLU A 575 -14.32 42.75 28.45
C GLU A 575 -15.50 43.75 28.51
N LYS A 576 -15.21 45.07 28.61
CA LYS A 576 -16.24 46.13 28.58
C LYS A 576 -16.84 46.37 27.19
N GLU A 577 -16.10 46.10 26.11
CA GLU A 577 -16.61 46.23 24.73
C GLU A 577 -17.46 45.02 24.34
N SER A 578 -17.16 43.84 24.88
CA SER A 578 -17.93 42.62 24.67
C SER A 578 -19.35 42.71 25.26
N GLN A 579 -19.50 43.31 26.44
CA GLN A 579 -20.82 43.49 27.09
C GLN A 579 -21.73 44.49 26.37
N ASN A 580 -21.18 45.48 25.65
CA ASN A 580 -21.97 46.45 24.88
C ASN A 580 -22.45 45.93 23.51
N GLU A 581 -21.85 44.85 22.99
CA GLU A 581 -22.31 44.16 21.78
C GLU A 581 -23.33 43.07 22.08
N GLU A 582 -23.37 42.48 23.29
CA GLU A 582 -24.43 41.54 23.71
C GLU A 582 -25.71 42.25 24.21
N ALA A 583 -25.63 43.57 24.47
CA ALA A 583 -26.73 44.41 24.92
C ALA A 583 -27.43 45.21 23.78
N ASN A 584 -26.95 45.07 22.53
CA ASN A 584 -27.55 45.62 21.31
C ASN A 584 -27.89 44.49 20.34
#